data_AF-A0A2V8QTF3-F1
#
_entry.id   AF-A0A2V8QTF3-F1
#
_cell.length_a   1.000
_cell.length_b   1.000
_cell.length_c   1.000
_cell.angle_alpha   90.00
_cell.angle_beta   90.00
_cell.angle_gamma   90.00
#
_symmetry.space_group_name_H-M   'P 1'
#
loop_
_entity.id
_entity.type
_entity.pdbx_description
1 polymer ?
#
loop_
_entity_poly.entity_id
_entity_poly.type
_entity_poly.pdbx_seq_one_letter_code
_entity_poly.pdbx_strand_id
1 'polypeptide(L)'
;VQRIVEGKQTMTIYKPINPLGFSAVDSAIKLARGEKIEAKDKVNNGKLDVPSILQEPIVLDKNNVMQTVIKDGYHKLEDVYKNVPKDQWPKQ
;
A
#
# COMPACT_ATOMS: atom_id res chain seq x y z
N VAL A 1 5.80 -6.58 9.48
CA VAL A 1 4.62 -7.47 9.41
C VAL A 1 4.73 -8.66 10.37
N GLN A 2 5.85 -9.37 10.46
CA GLN A 2 6.08 -10.47 11.43
C GLN A 2 5.61 -10.14 12.86
N ARG A 3 6.02 -8.99 13.40
CA ARG A 3 5.60 -8.55 14.75
C ARG A 3 4.08 -8.45 14.93
N ILE A 4 3.34 -8.15 13.86
CA ILE A 4 1.87 -8.08 13.89
C ILE A 4 1.27 -9.47 14.03
N VAL A 5 1.74 -10.44 13.24
CA VAL A 5 1.25 -11.82 13.33
C VAL A 5 1.71 -12.52 14.62
N GLU A 6 2.86 -12.11 15.17
CA GLU A 6 3.38 -12.52 16.49
C GLU A 6 2.66 -11.84 17.67
N GLY A 7 1.79 -10.85 17.43
CA GLY A 7 1.09 -10.11 18.51
C GLY A 7 1.94 -9.08 19.28
N LYS A 8 3.15 -8.77 18.79
CA LYS A 8 4.10 -7.79 19.39
C LYS A 8 3.93 -6.36 18.85
N GLN A 9 3.05 -6.17 17.87
CA GLN A 9 2.72 -4.88 17.28
C GLN A 9 1.25 -4.93 16.84
N THR A 10 0.44 -3.95 17.23
CA THR A 10 -1.01 -3.97 16.95
C THR A 10 -1.32 -3.83 15.46
N MET A 11 -0.70 -2.85 14.80
CA MET A 11 -0.97 -2.53 13.41
C MET A 11 0.20 -1.76 12.76
N THR A 12 0.11 -1.57 11.45
CA THR A 12 0.90 -0.61 10.67
C THR A 12 0.04 -0.06 9.53
N ILE A 13 0.58 0.86 8.72
CA ILE A 13 -0.08 1.37 7.53
C ILE A 13 0.61 0.78 6.30
N TYR A 14 -0.12 -0.06 5.57
CA TYR A 14 0.31 -0.57 4.27
C TYR A 14 -0.06 0.43 3.18
N LYS A 15 0.92 0.75 2.34
CA LYS A 15 0.76 1.65 1.18
C LYS A 15 1.17 0.88 -0.07
N PRO A 16 0.22 0.35 -0.85
CA PRO A 16 0.52 -0.41 -2.06
C PRO A 16 1.36 0.41 -3.04
N ILE A 17 2.49 -0.14 -3.51
CA ILE A 17 3.40 0.56 -4.42
C ILE A 17 2.82 0.61 -5.84
N ASN A 18 2.16 -0.45 -6.29
CA ASN A 18 1.68 -0.56 -7.67
C ASN A 18 0.70 0.54 -8.06
N PRO A 19 -0.38 0.85 -7.30
CA PRO A 19 -1.29 1.95 -7.63
C PRO A 19 -0.58 3.30 -7.69
N LEU A 20 0.35 3.56 -6.77
CA LEU A 20 1.14 4.79 -6.77
C LEU A 20 2.04 4.89 -8.01
N GLY A 21 2.75 3.81 -8.34
CA GLY A 21 3.63 3.74 -9.51
C GLY A 21 2.87 3.89 -10.82
N PHE A 22 1.76 3.17 -11.00
CA PHE A 22 0.94 3.27 -12.20
C PHE A 22 0.32 4.66 -12.37
N SER A 23 -0.19 5.26 -11.29
CA SER A 23 -0.73 6.62 -11.32
C SER A 23 0.35 7.65 -11.68
N ALA A 24 1.57 7.50 -11.16
CA ALA A 24 2.68 8.38 -11.48
C ALA A 24 3.11 8.27 -12.96
N VAL A 25 3.22 7.05 -13.48
CA VAL A 25 3.58 6.81 -14.89
C VAL A 25 2.50 7.32 -15.84
N ASP A 26 1.22 7.03 -15.56
CA ASP A 26 0.08 7.54 -16.35
C ASP A 26 0.08 9.07 -16.37
N SER A 27 0.28 9.71 -15.21
CA SER A 27 0.37 11.17 -15.11
C SER A 27 1.55 11.73 -15.91
N ALA A 28 2.72 11.09 -15.85
CA ALA A 28 3.90 11.52 -16.61
C ALA A 28 3.67 11.43 -18.13
N ILE A 29 3.05 10.35 -18.61
CA ILE A 29 2.72 10.17 -20.03
C ILE A 29 1.72 11.25 -20.48
N LYS A 30 0.67 11.50 -19.70
CA LYS A 30 -0.32 12.53 -19.99
C LYS A 30 0.30 13.93 -20.05
N LEU A 31 1.17 14.26 -19.10
CA LEU A 31 1.92 15.52 -19.12
C LEU A 31 2.77 15.66 -20.38
N ALA A 32 3.49 14.61 -20.76
CA ALA A 32 4.34 14.62 -21.95
C ALA A 32 3.53 14.82 -23.25
N ARG A 33 2.27 14.38 -23.27
CA ARG A 33 1.35 14.54 -24.41
C ARG A 33 0.51 15.83 -24.35
N GLY A 34 0.64 16.63 -23.30
CA GLY A 34 -0.23 17.79 -23.07
C GLY A 34 -1.69 17.42 -22.75
N GLU A 35 -1.94 16.17 -22.34
CA GLU A 35 -3.26 15.69 -21.96
C GLU A 35 -3.64 16.16 -20.54
N LYS A 36 -4.94 16.28 -20.28
CA LYS A 36 -5.45 16.63 -18.95
C LYS A 36 -5.27 15.46 -17.98
N ILE A 37 -4.73 15.75 -16.81
CA ILE A 37 -4.67 14.79 -15.69
C ILE A 37 -5.86 15.01 -14.77
N GLU A 38 -6.52 13.93 -14.38
CA GLU A 38 -7.54 13.96 -13.34
C GLU A 38 -6.88 13.92 -11.96
N ALA A 39 -6.75 15.08 -11.34
CA ALA A 39 -6.29 15.25 -9.96
C ALA A 39 -7.41 15.93 -9.16
N LYS A 40 -8.16 15.13 -8.39
CA LYS A 40 -9.35 15.58 -7.64
C LYS A 40 -8.98 16.39 -6.40
N ASP A 41 -7.81 16.14 -5.84
CA ASP A 41 -7.34 16.76 -4.61
C ASP A 41 -6.39 17.92 -4.90
N LYS A 42 -6.14 18.72 -3.85
CA LYS A 42 -5.12 19.77 -3.88
C LYS A 42 -4.33 19.77 -2.58
N VAL A 43 -3.03 19.98 -2.68
CA VAL A 43 -2.13 20.13 -1.53
C VAL A 43 -1.38 21.45 -1.65
N ASN A 44 -1.52 22.30 -0.64
CA ASN A 44 -0.82 23.57 -0.60
C ASN A 44 0.67 23.37 -0.30
N ASN A 45 1.55 23.97 -1.11
CA ASN A 45 3.00 23.90 -0.93
C ASN A 45 3.60 25.25 -0.44
N GLY A 46 2.79 26.15 0.09
CA GLY A 46 3.16 27.51 0.50
C GLY A 46 3.19 28.55 -0.63
N LYS A 47 3.01 28.13 -1.90
CA LYS A 47 2.95 29.03 -3.07
C LYS A 47 1.66 28.90 -3.84
N LEU A 48 1.19 27.66 -4.04
CA LEU A 48 -0.05 27.37 -4.74
C LEU A 48 -0.65 26.05 -4.24
N ASP A 49 -1.92 25.86 -4.53
CA ASP A 49 -2.62 24.60 -4.28
C ASP A 49 -2.35 23.63 -5.44
N VAL A 50 -1.43 22.69 -5.22
CA VAL A 50 -0.95 21.77 -6.25
C VAL A 50 -2.00 20.68 -6.50
N PRO A 51 -2.54 20.55 -7.73
CA PRO A 51 -3.40 19.41 -8.08
C PRO A 51 -2.68 18.10 -7.77
N SER A 52 -3.30 17.26 -6.96
CA SER A 52 -2.69 16.05 -6.41
C SER A 52 -3.59 14.84 -6.62
N ILE A 53 -2.97 13.68 -6.75
CA ILE A 53 -3.65 12.37 -6.74
C ILE A 53 -3.25 11.70 -5.43
N LEU A 54 -4.16 11.62 -4.47
CA LEU A 54 -3.89 11.02 -3.17
C LEU A 54 -4.35 9.56 -3.16
N GLN A 55 -3.41 8.64 -2.98
CA GLN A 55 -3.71 7.21 -2.88
C GLN A 55 -4.16 6.86 -1.46
N GLU A 56 -5.19 6.03 -1.33
CA GLU A 56 -5.71 5.61 -0.04
C GLU A 56 -4.79 4.56 0.61
N PRO A 57 -4.29 4.83 1.84
CA PRO A 57 -3.54 3.83 2.59
C PRO A 57 -4.46 2.78 3.22
N ILE A 58 -3.90 1.62 3.54
CA ILE A 58 -4.63 0.51 4.17
C ILE A 58 -4.08 0.29 5.58
N VAL A 59 -4.95 0.31 6.58
CA VAL A 59 -4.60 -0.14 7.94
C VAL A 59 -4.33 -1.64 7.88
N LEU A 60 -3.14 -2.06 8.29
CA LEU A 60 -2.70 -3.45 8.31
C LEU A 60 -2.63 -3.94 9.75
N ASP A 61 -3.42 -4.95 10.08
CA ASP A 61 -3.42 -5.66 11.36
C ASP A 61 -3.41 -7.17 11.15
N LYS A 62 -3.46 -7.96 12.24
CA LYS A 62 -3.39 -9.43 12.14
C LYS A 62 -4.52 -10.04 11.31
N ASN A 63 -5.68 -9.36 11.20
CA ASN A 63 -6.88 -9.89 10.56
C ASN A 63 -6.84 -9.79 9.03
N ASN A 64 -6.02 -8.88 8.47
CA ASN A 64 -6.02 -8.60 7.04
C ASN A 64 -4.67 -8.80 6.33
N VAL A 65 -3.66 -9.37 7.01
CA VAL A 65 -2.33 -9.66 6.44
C VAL A 65 -2.40 -10.54 5.19
N MET A 66 -3.27 -11.56 5.18
CA MET A 66 -3.42 -12.46 4.05
C MET A 66 -4.01 -11.77 2.82
N GLN A 67 -4.99 -10.89 3.03
CA GLN A 67 -5.78 -10.24 1.99
C GLN A 67 -5.10 -9.01 1.40
N THR A 68 -3.99 -8.57 1.98
CA THR A 68 -3.24 -7.37 1.59
C THR A 68 -1.83 -7.75 1.14
N VAL A 69 -0.82 -7.57 1.99
CA VAL A 69 0.60 -7.72 1.65
C VAL A 69 0.96 -9.10 1.07
N ILE A 70 0.23 -10.16 1.44
CA ILE A 70 0.45 -11.50 0.87
C ILE A 70 -0.29 -11.67 -0.46
N LYS A 71 -1.59 -11.37 -0.52
CA LYS A 71 -2.38 -11.42 -1.76
C LYS A 71 -1.81 -10.53 -2.87
N ASP A 72 -1.30 -9.37 -2.51
CA ASP A 72 -0.66 -8.42 -3.43
C ASP A 72 0.73 -8.89 -3.89
N GLY A 73 1.25 -9.99 -3.33
CA GLY A 73 2.57 -10.54 -3.63
C GLY A 73 3.72 -9.70 -3.07
N TYR A 74 3.45 -8.74 -2.19
CA TYR A 74 4.47 -7.87 -1.59
C TYR A 74 5.35 -8.62 -0.59
N HIS A 75 4.77 -9.54 0.16
CA HIS A 75 5.48 -10.47 1.04
C HIS A 75 5.01 -11.90 0.80
N LYS A 76 5.94 -12.85 0.87
CA LYS A 76 5.59 -14.27 0.89
C LYS A 76 5.02 -14.66 2.25
N LEU A 77 4.11 -15.63 2.27
CA LEU A 77 3.51 -16.13 3.50
C LEU A 77 4.58 -16.65 4.46
N GLU A 78 5.54 -17.40 3.91
CA GLU A 78 6.63 -18.01 4.66
C GLU A 78 7.51 -16.94 5.33
N ASP A 79 7.75 -15.81 4.64
CA ASP A 79 8.52 -14.71 5.21
C ASP A 79 7.78 -14.03 6.36
N VAL A 80 6.45 -13.91 6.28
CA VAL A 80 5.64 -13.25 7.30
C VAL A 80 5.45 -14.14 8.53
N TYR A 81 5.22 -15.43 8.35
CA TYR A 81 4.86 -16.37 9.43
C TYR A 81 6.02 -17.23 9.93
N LYS A 82 7.26 -17.06 9.46
CA LYS A 82 8.42 -17.87 9.87
C LYS A 82 8.68 -17.97 11.39
N ASN A 83 8.24 -16.99 12.17
CA ASN A 83 8.40 -16.96 13.64
C ASN A 83 7.16 -17.47 14.39
N VAL A 84 6.13 -17.90 13.68
CA VAL A 84 4.85 -18.39 14.23
C VAL A 84 4.82 -19.92 14.06
N PRO A 85 4.40 -20.70 15.08
CA PRO A 85 4.21 -22.14 14.96
C PRO A 85 3.33 -22.50 13.76
N LYS A 86 3.71 -23.52 12.97
CA LYS A 86 3.04 -23.86 11.69
C LYS A 86 1.56 -24.22 11.85
N ASP A 87 1.16 -24.76 12.99
CA ASP A 87 -0.22 -25.06 13.34
C ASP A 87 -1.10 -23.80 13.48
N GLN A 88 -0.47 -22.63 13.69
CA GLN A 88 -1.13 -21.33 13.78
C GLN A 88 -1.06 -20.53 12.47
N TRP A 89 -0.49 -21.11 11.41
CA TRP A 89 -0.47 -20.44 10.11
C TRP A 89 -1.90 -20.38 9.53
N PRO A 90 -2.22 -19.31 8.79
CA PRO A 90 -3.49 -19.23 8.09
C PRO A 90 -3.59 -20.38 7.08
N LYS A 91 -4.76 -21.04 7.05
CA LYS A 91 -5.06 -22.07 6.05
C LYS A 91 -5.17 -21.40 4.68
N GLN A 92 -4.56 -22.02 3.67
CA GLN A 92 -4.66 -21.59 2.27
C GLN A 92 -6.04 -21.90 1.69
#